data_AF-A0A812Q7V4-F1
#
_entry.id   AF-A0A812Q7V4-F1
#
_cell.length_a   1.000
_cell.length_b   1.000
_cell.length_c   1.000
_cell.angle_alpha   90.00
_cell.angle_beta   90.00
_cell.angle_gamma   90.00
#
_symmetry.space_group_name_H-M   'P 1'
#
loop_
_entity.id
_entity.type
_entity.pdbx_description
1 polymer ?
#
loop_
_entity_poly.entity_id
_entity_poly.type
_entity_poly.pdbx_seq_one_letter_code
_entity_poly.pdbx_strand_id
1 'polypeptide(L)'
;MGPSDSGAIRRLGLYGRLLTQALKRECADLDFQVGVRSRRGSSRQLSAHLLSCDFVAPDPMDLTQQHYLEFTGGPDSFLPLDTLAGFVERGTVLPQPKAQHDLRCHRCGQFFGDSMRQLVLHLRRRLLIIGPALHDNNHV
;
A
#
# COMPACT_ATOMS: atom_id res chain seq x y z
N MET A 1 -3.73 -21.42 -12.06
CA MET A 1 -2.94 -21.53 -10.82
C MET A 1 -3.42 -22.75 -10.07
N GLY A 2 -2.52 -23.65 -9.72
CA GLY A 2 -2.84 -24.89 -9.03
C GLY A 2 -2.90 -24.71 -7.50
N PRO A 3 -3.31 -25.73 -6.74
CA PRO A 3 -3.32 -25.71 -5.27
C PRO A 3 -1.94 -25.52 -4.63
N SER A 4 -0.84 -25.74 -5.37
CA SER A 4 0.52 -25.38 -4.94
C SER A 4 0.71 -23.87 -4.79
N ASP A 5 0.01 -23.08 -5.61
CA ASP A 5 0.20 -21.64 -5.73
C ASP A 5 -0.48 -20.92 -4.56
N SER A 6 -1.65 -21.39 -4.09
CA SER A 6 -2.30 -20.86 -2.89
C SER A 6 -1.43 -21.04 -1.66
N GLY A 7 -0.81 -22.21 -1.49
CA GLY A 7 0.13 -22.47 -0.40
C GLY A 7 1.34 -21.53 -0.43
N ALA A 8 1.89 -21.24 -1.62
CA ALA A 8 2.98 -20.28 -1.77
C ALA A 8 2.56 -18.83 -1.44
N ILE A 9 1.40 -18.39 -1.94
CA ILE A 9 0.85 -17.05 -1.66
C ILE A 9 0.55 -16.87 -0.18
N ARG A 10 0.00 -17.90 0.47
CA ARG A 10 -0.26 -17.88 1.92
C ARG A 10 1.04 -17.79 2.73
N ARG A 11 2.10 -18.48 2.32
CA ARG A 11 3.43 -18.35 2.96
C ARG A 11 3.99 -16.94 2.76
N LEU A 12 3.87 -16.36 1.58
CA LEU A 12 4.25 -14.96 1.32
C LEU A 12 3.46 -13.99 2.22
N GLY A 13 2.15 -14.19 2.36
CA GLY A 13 1.31 -13.40 3.27
C GLY A 13 1.74 -13.53 4.73
N LEU A 14 2.10 -14.74 5.17
CA LEU A 14 2.62 -14.97 6.52
C LEU A 14 3.97 -14.28 6.75
N TYR A 15 4.91 -14.39 5.82
CA TYR A 15 6.21 -13.71 5.91
C TYR A 15 6.05 -12.18 5.90
N GLY A 16 5.15 -11.66 5.06
CA GLY A 16 4.81 -10.24 5.04
C GLY A 16 4.28 -9.77 6.40
N ARG A 17 3.33 -10.51 7.01
CA ARG A 17 2.79 -10.18 8.33
C ARG A 17 3.85 -10.24 9.43
N LEU A 18 4.70 -11.26 9.44
CA LEU A 18 5.81 -11.36 10.41
C LEU A 18 6.78 -10.19 10.27
N LEU A 19 7.13 -9.83 9.03
CA LEU A 19 7.98 -8.66 8.76
C LEU A 19 7.31 -7.36 9.21
N THR A 20 6.01 -7.17 8.94
CA THR A 20 5.25 -6.03 9.45
C THR A 20 5.24 -5.98 10.98
N GLN A 21 5.06 -7.12 11.66
CA GLN A 21 5.08 -7.17 13.12
C GLN A 21 6.46 -6.81 13.68
N ALA A 22 7.54 -7.30 13.06
CA ALA A 22 8.90 -6.93 13.43
C ALA A 22 9.14 -5.43 13.21
N LEU A 23 8.72 -4.88 12.07
CA LEU A 23 8.84 -3.44 11.79
C LEU A 23 8.02 -2.59 12.74
N LYS A 24 6.82 -3.02 13.16
CA LYS A 24 6.02 -2.31 14.16
C LYS A 24 6.66 -2.29 15.55
N ARG A 25 7.57 -3.21 15.87
CA ARG A 25 8.34 -3.14 17.13
C ARG A 25 9.41 -2.05 17.07
N GLU A 26 10.07 -1.91 15.93
CA GLU A 26 11.09 -0.88 15.69
C GLU A 26 10.47 0.50 15.39
N CYS A 27 9.28 0.52 14.81
CA CYS A 27 8.57 1.70 14.34
C CYS A 27 7.07 1.59 14.66
N ALA A 28 6.72 1.77 15.93
CA ALA A 28 5.35 1.57 16.44
C ALA A 28 4.28 2.44 15.76
N ASP A 29 4.65 3.63 15.31
CA ASP A 29 3.72 4.61 14.74
C ASP A 29 3.51 4.44 13.22
N LEU A 30 4.30 3.58 12.59
CA LEU A 30 4.20 3.31 11.15
C LEU A 30 3.21 2.17 10.91
N ASP A 31 2.15 2.50 10.18
CA ASP A 31 1.24 1.49 9.67
C ASP A 31 1.72 0.97 8.32
N PHE A 32 1.57 -0.34 8.10
CA PHE A 32 2.07 -1.02 6.91
C PHE A 32 1.00 -1.93 6.32
N GLN A 33 1.03 -2.07 4.99
CA GLN A 33 0.22 -3.03 4.25
C GLN A 33 1.08 -3.96 3.39
N VAL A 34 0.59 -5.19 3.19
CA VAL A 34 1.22 -6.18 2.33
C VAL A 34 0.23 -6.69 1.29
N GLY A 35 0.63 -6.65 0.02
CA GLY A 35 -0.25 -7.02 -1.08
C GLY A 35 0.45 -7.10 -2.42
N VAL A 36 -0.31 -7.39 -3.46
CA VAL A 36 0.14 -7.40 -4.85
C VAL A 36 -0.58 -6.32 -5.63
N ARG A 37 0.08 -5.77 -6.63
CA ARG A 37 -0.59 -4.88 -7.57
C ARG A 37 -1.44 -5.67 -8.56
N SER A 38 -2.67 -5.23 -8.76
CA SER A 38 -3.51 -5.71 -9.86
C SER A 38 -3.12 -4.96 -11.13
N ARG A 39 -2.19 -5.52 -11.92
CA ARG A 39 -1.75 -4.94 -13.20
C ARG A 39 -2.51 -5.54 -14.38
N ARG A 40 -2.93 -4.72 -15.36
CA ARG A 40 -3.26 -5.20 -16.70
C ARG A 40 -1.96 -5.46 -17.45
N GLY A 41 -1.59 -6.72 -17.67
CA GLY A 41 -0.44 -7.05 -18.51
C GLY A 41 0.22 -8.40 -18.21
N SER A 42 1.04 -8.84 -19.17
CA SER A 42 1.73 -10.14 -19.20
C SER A 42 2.98 -10.21 -18.30
N SER A 43 2.96 -9.54 -17.14
CA SER A 43 4.02 -9.77 -16.15
C SER A 43 4.03 -11.24 -15.81
N ARG A 44 5.07 -11.97 -16.25
CA ARG A 44 5.25 -13.40 -15.93
C ARG A 44 5.56 -13.62 -14.44
N GLN A 45 5.77 -12.55 -13.68
CA GLN A 45 6.16 -12.58 -12.28
C GLN A 45 5.12 -11.87 -11.41
N LEU A 46 4.84 -12.49 -10.27
CA LEU A 46 4.05 -11.93 -9.19
C LEU A 46 5.00 -11.26 -8.19
N SER A 47 4.78 -9.97 -7.93
CA SER A 47 5.57 -9.20 -6.97
C SER A 47 4.69 -8.79 -5.79
N ALA A 48 5.07 -9.21 -4.59
CA ALA A 48 4.49 -8.74 -3.34
C ALA A 48 5.18 -7.44 -2.92
N HIS A 49 4.40 -6.52 -2.38
CA HIS A 49 4.86 -5.24 -1.86
C HIS A 49 4.55 -5.16 -0.37
N LEU A 50 5.52 -4.67 0.39
CA LEU A 50 5.34 -4.19 1.76
C LEU A 50 5.49 -2.66 1.70
N LEU A 51 4.45 -1.95 2.14
CA LEU A 51 4.32 -0.51 1.94
C LEU A 51 3.98 0.15 3.26
N SER A 52 4.57 1.31 3.56
CA SER A 52 4.07 2.19 4.60
C SER A 52 2.78 2.85 4.12
N CYS A 53 1.77 2.92 5.00
CA CYS A 53 0.46 3.49 4.71
C CYS A 53 0.44 5.03 4.85
N ASP A 54 1.59 5.68 4.96
CA ASP A 54 1.67 7.15 4.97
C ASP A 54 1.73 7.74 3.56
N PHE A 55 2.27 6.97 2.60
CA PHE A 55 2.47 7.37 1.22
C PHE A 55 3.15 8.73 1.08
N VAL A 56 4.10 9.03 1.97
CA VAL A 56 4.93 10.22 1.89
C VAL A 56 6.30 9.81 1.41
N ALA A 57 6.61 10.16 0.16
CA ALA A 57 7.95 9.99 -0.38
C ALA A 57 8.90 11.05 0.22
N PRO A 58 10.19 10.71 0.42
CA PRO A 58 11.23 11.67 0.81
C PRO A 58 11.28 12.85 -0.16
N ASP A 59 11.35 12.57 -1.46
CA ASP A 59 11.14 13.54 -2.53
C ASP A 59 9.67 13.51 -2.99
N PRO A 60 8.92 14.63 -2.89
CA PRO A 60 7.55 14.73 -3.43
C PRO A 60 7.42 14.31 -4.89
N MET A 61 8.49 14.43 -5.70
CA MET A 61 8.45 14.11 -7.12
C MET A 61 8.45 12.61 -7.42
N ASP A 62 8.87 11.77 -6.48
CA ASP A 62 8.89 10.31 -6.64
C ASP A 62 7.47 9.71 -6.60
N LEU A 63 6.54 10.40 -5.94
CA LEU A 63 5.15 9.98 -5.87
C LEU A 63 4.34 10.55 -7.04
N THR A 64 4.28 9.79 -8.11
CA THR A 64 3.38 10.10 -9.24
C THR A 64 1.92 9.76 -8.89
N GLN A 65 0.97 10.38 -9.59
CA GLN A 65 -0.45 10.03 -9.49
C GLN A 65 -0.70 8.55 -9.76
N GLN A 66 -0.04 7.99 -10.78
CA GLN A 66 -0.15 6.58 -11.09
C GLN A 66 0.36 5.71 -9.94
N HIS A 67 1.54 6.01 -9.37
CA HIS A 67 2.07 5.26 -8.24
C HIS A 67 1.12 5.30 -7.04
N TYR A 68 0.60 6.48 -6.69
CA TYR A 68 -0.35 6.60 -5.59
C TYR A 68 -1.59 5.71 -5.80
N LEU A 69 -2.25 5.85 -6.95
CA LEU A 69 -3.48 5.13 -7.27
C LEU A 69 -3.28 3.60 -7.35
N GLU A 70 -2.11 3.14 -7.80
CA GLU A 70 -1.76 1.72 -7.84
C GLU A 70 -1.74 1.06 -6.45
N PHE A 71 -1.56 1.83 -5.38
CA PHE A 71 -1.49 1.31 -4.01
C PHE A 71 -2.65 1.72 -3.11
N THR A 72 -3.39 2.78 -3.48
CA THR A 72 -4.54 3.28 -2.70
C THR A 72 -5.89 3.03 -3.35
N GLY A 73 -5.94 2.52 -4.59
CA GLY A 73 -7.19 2.32 -5.32
C GLY A 73 -8.09 1.18 -4.82
N GLY A 74 -7.76 0.59 -3.66
CA GLY A 74 -8.48 -0.52 -3.07
C GLY A 74 -8.21 -1.85 -3.76
N PRO A 75 -9.05 -2.88 -3.53
CA PRO A 75 -8.84 -4.24 -4.06
C PRO A 75 -8.73 -4.34 -5.59
N ASP A 76 -9.27 -3.35 -6.30
CA ASP A 76 -9.18 -3.26 -7.76
C ASP A 76 -7.77 -2.88 -8.24
N SER A 77 -6.95 -2.22 -7.41
CA SER A 77 -5.60 -1.76 -7.75
C SER A 77 -4.50 -2.45 -6.94
N PHE A 78 -4.76 -2.67 -5.65
CA PHE A 78 -3.85 -3.33 -4.72
C PHE A 78 -4.61 -4.38 -3.90
N LEU A 79 -4.22 -5.63 -4.05
CA LEU A 79 -4.90 -6.77 -3.43
C LEU A 79 -4.07 -7.30 -2.25
N PRO A 80 -4.61 -7.29 -1.01
CA PRO A 80 -3.93 -7.89 0.12
C PRO A 80 -3.63 -9.38 -0.12
N LEU A 81 -2.48 -9.86 0.34
CA LEU A 81 -2.05 -11.25 0.10
C LEU A 81 -3.01 -12.28 0.69
N ASP A 82 -3.61 -11.99 1.86
CA ASP A 82 -4.60 -12.87 2.49
C ASP A 82 -5.87 -12.98 1.61
N THR A 83 -6.29 -11.88 1.00
CA THR A 83 -7.42 -11.87 0.05
C THR A 83 -7.07 -12.66 -1.22
N LEU A 84 -5.88 -12.45 -1.77
CA LEU A 84 -5.40 -13.19 -2.94
C LEU A 84 -5.34 -14.70 -2.69
N ALA A 85 -4.82 -15.14 -1.53
CA ALA A 85 -4.78 -16.55 -1.17
C ALA A 85 -6.19 -17.17 -1.22
N GLY A 86 -7.19 -16.48 -0.66
CA GLY A 86 -8.58 -16.92 -0.71
C GLY A 86 -9.15 -16.98 -2.13
N PHE A 87 -8.77 -16.07 -3.03
CA PHE A 87 -9.18 -16.14 -4.44
C PHE A 87 -8.62 -17.38 -5.15
N VAL A 88 -7.34 -17.72 -4.89
CA VAL A 88 -6.67 -18.89 -5.49
C VAL A 88 -7.25 -20.19 -4.92
N GLU A 89 -7.50 -20.26 -3.62
CA GLU A 89 -8.13 -21.43 -2.98
C GLU A 89 -9.52 -21.73 -3.56
N ARG A 90 -10.32 -20.70 -3.85
CA ARG A 90 -11.66 -20.85 -4.44
C ARG A 90 -11.67 -21.03 -5.96
N GLY A 91 -10.52 -20.90 -6.63
CA GLY A 91 -10.45 -20.88 -8.10
C GLY A 91 -11.24 -19.72 -8.73
N THR A 92 -11.46 -18.64 -7.97
CA THR A 92 -12.26 -17.48 -8.38
C THR A 92 -11.45 -16.49 -9.19
N VAL A 93 -12.12 -15.80 -10.11
CA VAL A 93 -11.52 -14.76 -10.95
C VAL A 93 -11.15 -13.55 -10.10
N LEU A 94 -9.95 -13.01 -10.31
CA LEU A 94 -9.49 -11.80 -9.64
C LEU A 94 -10.29 -10.58 -10.13
N PRO A 95 -10.55 -9.59 -9.25
CA PRO A 95 -11.20 -8.35 -9.65
C PRO A 95 -10.41 -7.69 -10.78
N GLN A 96 -11.12 -7.27 -11.83
CA GLN A 96 -10.48 -6.57 -12.93
C GLN A 96 -10.13 -5.15 -12.49
N PRO A 97 -8.87 -4.72 -12.72
CA PRO A 97 -8.46 -3.37 -12.37
C PRO A 97 -9.28 -2.34 -13.14
N LYS A 98 -9.89 -1.42 -12.40
CA LYS A 98 -10.57 -0.24 -12.91
C LYS A 98 -9.60 0.93 -12.93
N ALA A 99 -9.65 1.71 -14.00
CA ALA A 99 -8.90 2.95 -14.05
C ALA A 99 -9.52 3.92 -13.03
N GLN A 100 -8.73 4.32 -12.04
CA GLN A 100 -9.06 5.44 -11.18
C GLN A 100 -8.27 6.65 -11.65
N HIS A 101 -8.90 7.81 -11.61
CA HIS A 101 -8.28 9.09 -11.98
C HIS A 101 -8.37 10.09 -10.83
N ASP A 102 -9.39 9.95 -9.98
CA ASP A 102 -9.63 10.81 -8.82
C ASP A 102 -8.61 10.58 -7.71
N LEU A 103 -7.86 11.63 -7.36
CA LEU A 103 -7.01 11.61 -6.18
C LEU A 103 -7.85 11.79 -4.93
N ARG A 104 -7.88 10.77 -4.09
CA ARG A 104 -8.52 10.79 -2.77
C ARG A 104 -7.54 10.34 -1.71
N CYS A 105 -7.58 10.98 -0.54
CA CYS A 105 -6.82 10.51 0.62
C CYS A 105 -7.31 9.13 1.04
N HIS A 106 -6.44 8.12 1.07
CA HIS A 106 -6.81 6.74 1.43
C HIS A 106 -7.29 6.60 2.88
N ARG A 107 -6.95 7.56 3.77
CA ARG A 107 -7.39 7.54 5.18
C ARG A 107 -8.74 8.21 5.41
N CYS A 108 -8.97 9.38 4.81
CA CYS A 108 -10.16 10.20 5.10
C CYS A 108 -11.10 10.40 3.92
N GLY A 109 -10.77 9.89 2.73
CA GLY A 109 -11.60 9.99 1.53
C GLY A 109 -11.67 11.39 0.89
N GLN A 110 -11.02 12.40 1.47
CA GLN A 110 -11.00 13.77 0.93
C GLN A 110 -10.49 13.77 -0.52
N PHE A 111 -11.21 14.48 -1.39
CA PHE A 111 -10.95 14.58 -2.82
C PHE A 111 -10.01 15.75 -3.16
N PHE A 112 -9.11 15.53 -4.11
CA PHE A 112 -8.07 16.50 -4.55
C PHE A 112 -8.04 16.69 -6.09
N GLY A 113 -9.02 16.16 -6.82
CA GLY A 113 -9.01 16.20 -8.29
C GLY A 113 -7.81 15.46 -8.86
N ASP A 114 -7.01 16.15 -9.65
CA ASP A 114 -5.75 15.71 -10.26
C ASP A 114 -4.51 16.34 -9.58
N SER A 115 -4.69 17.11 -8.50
CA SER A 115 -3.60 17.83 -7.84
C SER A 115 -2.81 16.95 -6.86
N MET A 116 -1.78 16.25 -7.37
CA MET A 116 -0.84 15.51 -6.53
C MET A 116 -0.17 16.38 -5.47
N ARG A 117 0.14 17.64 -5.80
CA ARG A 117 0.75 18.58 -4.85
C ARG A 117 -0.13 18.80 -3.62
N GLN A 118 -1.43 19.02 -3.81
CA GLN A 118 -2.34 19.22 -2.68
C GLN A 118 -2.51 17.94 -1.85
N LEU A 119 -2.57 16.78 -2.51
CA LEU A 119 -2.63 15.48 -1.83
C LEU A 119 -1.37 15.25 -0.98
N VAL A 120 -0.17 15.46 -1.51
CA VAL A 120 1.09 15.28 -0.76
C VAL A 120 1.15 16.18 0.48
N LEU A 121 0.75 17.45 0.33
CA LEU A 121 0.65 18.37 1.47
C LEU A 121 -0.35 17.89 2.53
N HIS A 122 -1.48 17.33 2.10
CA HIS A 122 -2.45 16.72 3.00
C HIS A 122 -1.89 15.50 3.74
N LEU A 123 -1.23 14.58 3.04
CA LEU A 123 -0.64 13.37 3.63
C LEU A 123 0.42 13.73 4.68
N ARG A 124 1.30 14.71 4.37
CA ARG A 124 2.30 15.22 5.33
C ARG A 124 1.68 15.82 6.58
N ARG A 125 0.62 16.64 6.43
CA ARG A 125 -0.10 17.19 7.60
C ARG A 125 -0.74 16.11 8.46
N ARG A 126 -1.28 15.05 7.85
CA ARG A 126 -1.89 13.94 8.57
C ARG A 126 -0.88 13.07 9.32
N LEU A 127 0.35 12.95 8.84
CA LEU A 127 1.44 12.31 9.59
C LEU A 127 1.79 13.07 10.86
N LEU A 128 1.89 14.40 10.77
CA LEU A 128 2.25 15.27 11.90
C LEU A 128 1.20 15.29 13.03
N ILE A 129 -0.03 14.87 12.75
CA ILE A 129 -1.11 14.79 13.74
C ILE A 129 -1.07 13.44 14.49
N ILE A 130 -0.34 12.44 13.98
CA ILE A 130 -0.32 11.08 14.53
C ILE A 130 1.01 10.74 15.24
N GLY A 131 2.06 11.55 15.09
CA GLY A 131 3.29 11.42 15.89
C GLY A 131 3.35 12.45 17.03
N PRO A 132 3.85 12.09 18.23
CA PRO A 132 4.21 13.09 19.22
C PRO A 132 5.36 13.94 18.65
N ALA A 133 5.40 15.21 19.10
CA ALA A 133 6.44 16.19 18.78
C ALA A 133 7.82 15.53 18.59
N LEU A 134 8.39 15.69 17.39
CA LEU A 134 9.80 15.43 17.17
C LEU A 134 10.57 16.27 18.19
N HIS A 135 11.26 15.57 19.09
CA HIS A 135 12.19 16.15 20.03
C HIS A 135 13.12 17.11 19.29
N ASP A 136 13.03 18.39 19.64
CA ASP A 136 14.15 19.33 19.57
C ASP A 136 15.31 18.73 20.38
N ASN A 137 16.21 18.01 19.72
CA ASN A 137 17.53 17.70 20.23
C ASN A 137 18.55 18.42 19.37
N ASN A 138 18.54 19.75 19.42
CA ASN A 138 19.73 20.54 19.16
C ASN A 138 20.56 20.57 20.45
N HIS A 139 21.36 19.53 20.63
CA HIS A 139 22.58 19.60 21.42
C HIS A 139 23.77 19.41 20.49
N VAL A 140 24.29 20.52 19.94
CA VAL A 140 25.72 20.89 19.93
C VAL A 140 25.78 22.42 19.91
#